data_AF-I2NEH1-F1
#
_entry.id   AF-I2NEH1-F1
#
_cell.length_a   1.000
_cell.length_b   1.000
_cell.length_c   1.000
_cell.angle_alpha   90.00
_cell.angle_beta   90.00
_cell.angle_gamma   90.00
#
_symmetry.space_group_name_H-M   'P 1'
#
loop_
_entity.id
_entity.type
_entity.pdbx_description
1 polymer ?
#
loop_
_entity_poly.entity_id
_entity_poly.type
_entity_poly.pdbx_seq_one_letter_code
_entity_poly.pdbx_strand_id
1 'polypeptide(L)'
;MKTTQIWCIGGRGLNSLVRLRENFPTAEYCVVGSVQENLENLDTTTVLLEKSEVKQKTMFGGFFNALCKSEPKSKPIVLVEPHFAEIIEKLQGCKKLILVAGLGGDTGSVATPAIAKLAKQQGCTVIAAVTTPFIYEGETRTKLAQQALQELKDYTDECIVVDNQEMLMLPKNISMQDAFAEMDNITVVKLKEHI
;
A
#
# COMPACT_ATOMS: atom_id res chain seq x y z
N MET A 1 21.95 9.35 -9.69
CA MET A 1 21.97 8.23 -8.74
C MET A 1 20.66 8.23 -7.98
N LYS A 2 19.96 7.11 -7.90
CA LYS A 2 18.61 6.97 -7.31
C LYS A 2 18.68 7.04 -5.78
N THR A 3 18.54 8.21 -5.18
CA THR A 3 18.75 8.34 -3.72
C THR A 3 17.53 7.91 -2.92
N THR A 4 16.32 8.24 -3.37
CA THR A 4 15.06 7.95 -2.66
C THR A 4 14.01 7.46 -3.65
N GLN A 5 13.41 6.31 -3.37
CA GLN A 5 12.26 5.79 -4.11
C GLN A 5 11.02 5.77 -3.21
N ILE A 6 9.86 6.11 -3.77
CA ILE A 6 8.56 6.02 -3.10
C ILE A 6 7.69 5.02 -3.86
N TRP A 7 7.31 3.94 -3.18
CA TRP A 7 6.53 2.85 -3.75
C TRP A 7 5.09 2.92 -3.22
N CYS A 8 4.15 3.19 -4.11
CA CYS A 8 2.72 3.32 -3.84
C CYS A 8 2.03 1.98 -4.07
N ILE A 9 1.54 1.34 -3.01
CA ILE A 9 1.09 -0.05 -3.05
C ILE A 9 -0.44 -0.14 -2.83
N GLY A 10 -1.10 -0.82 -3.77
CA GLY A 10 -2.54 -1.03 -3.76
C GLY A 10 -3.35 0.25 -3.97
N GLY A 11 -4.67 0.15 -3.79
CA GLY A 11 -5.58 1.26 -4.10
C GLY A 11 -5.32 2.53 -3.27
N ARG A 12 -5.03 2.39 -1.97
CA ARG A 12 -4.76 3.57 -1.12
C ARG A 12 -3.45 4.24 -1.50
N GLY A 13 -2.38 3.47 -1.73
CA GLY A 13 -1.10 4.02 -2.19
C GLY A 13 -1.25 4.76 -3.52
N LEU A 14 -2.02 4.21 -4.46
CA LEU A 14 -2.31 4.87 -5.74
C LEU A 14 -3.08 6.19 -5.55
N ASN A 15 -4.07 6.23 -4.65
CA ASN A 15 -4.82 7.46 -4.37
C ASN A 15 -3.91 8.57 -3.80
N SER A 16 -2.92 8.22 -2.99
CA SER A 16 -1.97 9.19 -2.43
C SER A 16 -0.88 9.63 -3.42
N LEU A 17 -0.72 8.94 -4.56
CA LEU A 17 0.39 9.15 -5.52
C LEU A 17 0.51 10.60 -6.01
N VAL A 18 -0.60 11.20 -6.43
CA VAL A 18 -0.61 12.58 -6.96
C VAL A 18 -0.07 13.54 -5.91
N ARG A 19 -0.57 13.42 -4.69
CA ARG A 19 -0.20 14.31 -3.58
C ARG A 19 1.25 14.11 -3.12
N LEU A 20 1.74 12.87 -3.16
CA LEU A 20 3.14 12.57 -2.89
C LEU A 20 4.04 13.22 -3.95
N ARG A 21 3.70 13.10 -5.25
CA ARG A 21 4.46 13.71 -6.36
C ARG A 21 4.54 15.22 -6.25
N GLU A 22 3.46 15.87 -5.86
CA GLU A 22 3.43 17.32 -5.61
C GLU A 22 4.38 17.74 -4.49
N ASN A 23 4.51 16.93 -3.44
CA ASN A 23 5.33 17.26 -2.26
C ASN A 23 6.78 16.76 -2.36
N PHE A 24 7.03 15.70 -3.12
CA PHE A 24 8.34 15.06 -3.28
C PHE A 24 8.65 14.84 -4.78
N PRO A 25 8.78 15.92 -5.57
CA PRO A 25 8.91 15.81 -7.04
C PRO A 25 10.24 15.20 -7.49
N THR A 26 11.26 15.19 -6.62
CA THR A 26 12.58 14.63 -6.91
C THR A 26 12.69 13.15 -6.58
N ALA A 27 11.67 12.55 -5.95
CA ALA A 27 11.65 11.12 -5.66
C ALA A 27 11.30 10.32 -6.93
N GLU A 28 11.86 9.12 -7.03
CA GLU A 28 11.42 8.17 -8.06
C GLU A 28 10.20 7.40 -7.55
N TYR A 29 9.20 7.21 -8.42
CA TYR A 29 7.96 6.57 -8.05
C TYR A 29 7.81 5.20 -8.70
N CYS A 30 7.35 4.23 -7.91
CA CYS A 30 6.87 2.95 -8.39
C CYS A 30 5.45 2.70 -7.88
N VAL A 31 4.57 2.16 -8.71
CA VAL A 31 3.23 1.73 -8.30
C VAL A 31 3.16 0.22 -8.34
N VAL A 32 2.64 -0.38 -7.27
CA VAL A 32 2.42 -1.83 -7.19
C VAL A 32 0.94 -2.09 -7.03
N GLY A 33 0.32 -2.77 -8.01
CA GLY A 33 -1.13 -2.98 -8.04
C GLY A 33 -1.49 -4.35 -8.60
N SER A 34 -2.74 -4.80 -8.38
CA SER A 34 -3.24 -6.10 -8.85
C SER A 34 -4.29 -6.00 -9.98
N VAL A 35 -4.57 -4.79 -10.48
CA VAL A 35 -5.58 -4.54 -11.52
C VAL A 35 -4.98 -3.58 -12.53
N GLN A 36 -5.03 -3.97 -13.80
CA GLN A 36 -4.50 -3.22 -14.96
C GLN A 36 -5.28 -1.91 -15.21
N GLU A 37 -6.60 -1.94 -14.96
CA GLU A 37 -7.54 -0.85 -15.16
C GLU A 37 -7.34 0.29 -14.13
N ASN A 38 -6.35 1.14 -14.38
CA ASN A 38 -6.09 2.50 -13.84
C ASN A 38 -4.58 2.83 -13.86
N LEU A 39 -3.72 1.86 -14.23
CA LEU A 39 -2.27 2.03 -14.21
C LEU A 39 -1.69 2.39 -15.59
N GLU A 40 -2.39 2.07 -16.68
CA GLU A 40 -1.90 2.26 -18.06
C GLU A 40 -1.66 3.72 -18.45
N ASN A 41 -2.32 4.68 -17.79
CA ASN A 41 -2.16 6.12 -18.06
C ASN A 41 -1.17 6.81 -17.11
N LEU A 42 -0.49 6.06 -16.25
CA LEU A 42 0.50 6.63 -15.33
C LEU A 42 1.88 6.61 -15.99
N ASP A 43 2.48 7.79 -16.16
CA ASP A 43 3.90 7.93 -16.48
C ASP A 43 4.75 7.58 -15.23
N THR A 44 4.70 6.30 -14.84
CA THR A 44 5.28 5.78 -13.60
C THR A 44 5.70 4.34 -13.79
N THR A 45 6.83 3.97 -13.19
CA THR A 45 7.23 2.56 -13.14
C THR A 45 6.15 1.77 -12.41
N THR A 46 5.69 0.67 -12.98
CA THR A 46 4.59 -0.13 -12.41
C THR A 46 5.02 -1.59 -12.30
N VAL A 47 4.64 -2.24 -11.19
CA VAL A 47 4.71 -3.69 -11.01
C VAL A 47 3.27 -4.21 -10.89
N LEU A 48 2.89 -5.09 -11.82
CA LEU A 48 1.54 -5.64 -11.89
C LEU A 48 1.50 -7.05 -11.29
N LEU A 49 0.88 -7.15 -10.12
CA LEU A 49 0.68 -8.41 -9.42
C LEU A 49 -0.50 -9.16 -10.05
N GLU A 50 -0.21 -10.05 -10.99
CA GLU A 50 -1.22 -10.95 -11.54
C GLU A 50 -1.78 -11.86 -10.43
N LYS A 51 -3.11 -11.93 -10.35
CA LYS A 51 -3.77 -12.93 -9.50
C LYS A 51 -3.63 -14.29 -10.18
N SER A 52 -2.98 -15.26 -9.54
CA SER A 52 -3.08 -16.64 -9.99
C SER A 52 -4.54 -17.09 -9.86
N GLU A 53 -5.13 -17.60 -10.96
CA GLU A 53 -6.50 -18.10 -10.96
C GLU A 53 -6.67 -19.28 -10.00
N VAL A 54 -7.08 -19.01 -8.77
CA VAL A 54 -7.68 -20.05 -7.92
C VAL A 54 -9.18 -20.08 -8.26
N LYS A 55 -9.57 -21.03 -9.11
CA LYS A 55 -10.98 -21.29 -9.46
C LYS A 55 -11.79 -21.58 -8.18
N GLN A 56 -12.68 -20.67 -7.77
CA GLN A 56 -13.74 -20.96 -6.80
C GLN A 56 -15.11 -20.66 -7.40
N LYS A 57 -15.96 -21.69 -7.46
CA LYS A 57 -17.39 -21.60 -7.83
C LYS A 57 -18.12 -20.71 -6.82
N THR A 58 -18.61 -19.54 -7.25
CA THR A 58 -19.59 -18.75 -6.49
C THR A 58 -21.01 -19.06 -6.97
N MET A 59 -21.86 -19.54 -6.05
CA MET A 59 -23.30 -19.58 -6.21
C MET A 59 -23.90 -18.55 -5.24
N PHE A 60 -24.82 -17.71 -5.75
CA PHE A 60 -25.63 -16.68 -5.06
C PHE A 60 -24.98 -15.34 -4.65
N GLY A 61 -25.57 -14.22 -5.14
CA GLY A 61 -25.66 -12.98 -4.36
C GLY A 61 -25.14 -11.66 -4.96
N GLY A 62 -25.50 -11.31 -6.20
CA GLY A 62 -25.08 -10.09 -6.92
C GLY A 62 -25.61 -8.73 -6.42
N PHE A 63 -25.89 -8.54 -5.13
CA PHE A 63 -26.30 -7.21 -4.60
C PHE A 63 -25.64 -6.85 -3.26
N PHE A 64 -25.18 -7.83 -2.47
CA PHE A 64 -24.48 -7.58 -1.19
C PHE A 64 -22.95 -7.41 -1.36
N ASN A 65 -22.41 -7.86 -2.50
CA ASN A 65 -20.97 -7.85 -2.79
C ASN A 65 -20.40 -6.47 -3.16
N ALA A 66 -21.26 -5.48 -3.43
CA ALA A 66 -20.81 -4.13 -3.80
C ALA A 66 -20.43 -3.26 -2.59
N LEU A 67 -20.94 -3.57 -1.40
CA LEU A 67 -20.64 -2.84 -0.16
C LEU A 67 -19.66 -3.57 0.77
N CYS A 68 -19.59 -4.91 0.70
CA CYS A 68 -18.63 -5.71 1.44
C CYS A 68 -17.52 -6.15 0.49
N LYS A 69 -16.39 -5.43 0.52
CA LYS A 69 -15.15 -5.82 -0.19
C LYS A 69 -14.76 -7.23 0.24
N SER A 70 -14.91 -8.17 -0.70
CA SER A 70 -14.30 -9.50 -0.82
C SER A 70 -13.48 -9.98 0.39
N GLU A 71 -13.88 -11.11 0.98
CA GLU A 71 -12.99 -11.94 1.80
C GLU A 71 -11.67 -12.23 1.04
N PRO A 72 -10.52 -12.30 1.73
CA PRO A 72 -9.26 -12.66 1.12
C PRO A 72 -9.33 -14.13 0.68
N LYS A 73 -9.51 -14.37 -0.64
CA LYS A 73 -9.68 -15.72 -1.21
C LYS A 73 -8.37 -16.36 -1.71
N SER A 74 -7.24 -15.64 -1.72
CA SER A 74 -5.96 -16.16 -2.21
C SER A 74 -4.91 -16.23 -1.09
N LYS A 75 -4.11 -17.32 -1.09
CA LYS A 75 -2.92 -17.41 -0.22
C LYS A 75 -2.02 -16.19 -0.48
N PRO A 76 -1.65 -15.43 0.55
CA PRO A 76 -1.09 -14.08 0.41
C PRO A 76 0.23 -14.07 -0.38
N ILE A 77 1.18 -14.92 -0.01
CA ILE A 77 2.53 -14.95 -0.56
C ILE A 77 2.58 -15.20 -2.09
N VAL A 78 1.62 -15.96 -2.63
CA VAL A 78 1.60 -16.38 -4.05
C VAL A 78 1.40 -15.20 -5.00
N LEU A 79 0.83 -14.07 -4.53
CA LEU A 79 0.61 -12.89 -5.36
C LEU A 79 1.90 -12.12 -5.68
N VAL A 80 2.92 -12.22 -4.83
CA VAL A 80 4.12 -11.37 -4.92
C VAL A 80 5.35 -12.16 -5.35
N GLU A 81 5.48 -13.41 -4.90
CA GLU A 81 6.62 -14.28 -5.22
C GLU A 81 6.99 -14.35 -6.72
N PRO A 82 6.03 -14.49 -7.66
CA PRO A 82 6.34 -14.53 -9.09
C PRO A 82 7.03 -13.26 -9.60
N HIS A 83 6.83 -12.14 -8.91
CA HIS A 83 7.32 -10.81 -9.28
C HIS A 83 8.60 -10.41 -8.54
N PHE A 84 9.17 -11.29 -7.72
CA PHE A 84 10.36 -10.97 -6.92
C PHE A 84 11.55 -10.53 -7.78
N ALA A 85 11.79 -11.16 -8.93
CA ALA A 85 12.88 -10.80 -9.82
C ALA A 85 12.72 -9.35 -10.34
N GLU A 86 11.52 -8.99 -10.78
CA GLU A 86 11.19 -7.63 -11.23
C GLU A 86 11.31 -6.62 -10.09
N ILE A 87 10.76 -6.94 -8.91
CA ILE A 87 10.85 -6.08 -7.72
C ILE A 87 12.31 -5.82 -7.35
N ILE A 88 13.16 -6.86 -7.30
CA ILE A 88 14.58 -6.74 -7.02
C ILE A 88 15.28 -5.86 -8.05
N GLU A 89 14.96 -6.02 -9.34
CA GLU A 89 15.50 -5.19 -10.41
C GLU A 89 15.13 -3.71 -10.20
N LYS A 90 13.88 -3.40 -9.88
CA LYS A 90 13.44 -2.01 -9.62
C LYS A 90 14.11 -1.40 -8.37
N LEU A 91 14.43 -2.23 -7.38
CA LEU A 91 15.14 -1.83 -6.16
C LEU A 91 16.64 -1.58 -6.38
N GLN A 92 17.22 -1.95 -7.52
CA GLN A 92 18.66 -1.77 -7.75
C GLN A 92 19.09 -0.30 -7.61
N GLY A 93 20.13 -0.09 -6.80
CA GLY A 93 20.69 1.23 -6.52
C GLY A 93 19.82 2.12 -5.62
N CYS A 94 18.71 1.60 -5.08
CA CYS A 94 17.92 2.29 -4.08
C CYS A 94 18.72 2.40 -2.77
N LYS A 95 18.89 3.63 -2.25
CA LYS A 95 19.46 3.84 -0.90
C LYS A 95 18.38 3.92 0.16
N LYS A 96 17.28 4.61 -0.15
CA LYS A 96 16.14 4.78 0.73
C LYS A 96 14.86 4.42 -0.01
N LEU A 97 14.09 3.50 0.55
CA LEU A 97 12.79 3.09 0.06
C LEU A 97 11.71 3.53 1.05
N ILE A 98 10.71 4.25 0.54
CA ILE A 98 9.52 4.62 1.29
C ILE A 98 8.35 3.86 0.69
N LEU A 99 7.69 3.03 1.51
CA LEU A 99 6.52 2.27 1.12
C LEU A 99 5.27 3.00 1.61
N VAL A 100 4.35 3.33 0.70
CA VAL A 100 3.07 3.95 1.03
C VAL A 100 1.94 2.99 0.69
N ALA A 101 1.20 2.54 1.71
CA ALA A 101 0.17 1.53 1.53
C ALA A 101 -1.02 1.68 2.49
N GLY A 102 -2.17 1.14 2.07
CA GLY A 102 -3.30 0.88 2.98
C GLY A 102 -3.34 -0.59 3.36
N LEU A 103 -3.28 -0.87 4.65
CA LEU A 103 -3.37 -2.23 5.19
C LEU A 103 -4.83 -2.65 5.38
N GLY A 104 -5.05 -3.94 5.55
CA GLY A 104 -6.36 -4.57 5.64
C GLY A 104 -6.97 -4.94 4.29
N GLY A 105 -6.38 -4.53 3.16
CA GLY A 105 -6.68 -5.07 1.84
C GLY A 105 -5.64 -6.09 1.37
N ASP A 106 -5.96 -6.91 0.37
CA ASP A 106 -5.09 -7.99 -0.12
C ASP A 106 -3.72 -7.48 -0.59
N THR A 107 -3.68 -6.56 -1.55
CA THR A 107 -2.41 -6.08 -2.13
C THR A 107 -1.53 -5.38 -1.10
N GLY A 108 -2.08 -4.40 -0.37
CA GLY A 108 -1.32 -3.60 0.58
C GLY A 108 -0.79 -4.44 1.76
N SER A 109 -1.60 -5.34 2.31
CA SER A 109 -1.18 -6.15 3.47
C SER A 109 -0.16 -7.22 3.12
N VAL A 110 -0.11 -7.64 1.85
CA VAL A 110 0.75 -8.74 1.39
C VAL A 110 2.02 -8.24 0.71
N ALA A 111 1.89 -7.28 -0.22
CA ALA A 111 3.02 -6.80 -0.99
C ALA A 111 3.95 -5.92 -0.15
N THR A 112 3.40 -5.11 0.77
CA THR A 112 4.22 -4.17 1.54
C THR A 112 5.28 -4.86 2.41
N PRO A 113 4.95 -5.88 3.23
CA PRO A 113 5.98 -6.60 4.01
C PRO A 113 6.97 -7.37 3.13
N ALA A 114 6.50 -7.97 2.03
CA ALA A 114 7.35 -8.71 1.10
C ALA A 114 8.38 -7.79 0.41
N ILE A 115 7.94 -6.63 -0.08
CA ILE A 115 8.82 -5.64 -0.71
C ILE A 115 9.79 -5.04 0.32
N ALA A 116 9.32 -4.73 1.54
CA ALA A 116 10.19 -4.26 2.61
C ALA A 116 11.34 -5.24 2.89
N LYS A 117 11.02 -6.54 2.98
CA LYS A 117 12.00 -7.60 3.17
C LYS A 117 13.04 -7.64 2.06
N LEU A 118 12.59 -7.61 0.80
CA LEU A 118 13.48 -7.63 -0.36
C LEU A 118 14.39 -6.39 -0.38
N ALA A 119 13.84 -5.20 -0.11
CA ALA A 119 14.60 -3.97 -0.06
C ALA A 119 15.67 -3.96 1.03
N LYS A 120 15.33 -4.46 2.23
CA LYS A 120 16.29 -4.60 3.33
C LYS A 120 17.43 -5.56 2.98
N GLN A 121 17.14 -6.65 2.26
CA GLN A 121 18.16 -7.57 1.73
C GLN A 121 19.07 -6.92 0.67
N GLN A 122 18.57 -5.91 -0.06
CA GLN A 122 19.36 -5.11 -1.00
C GLN A 122 20.14 -3.97 -0.31
N GLY A 123 20.07 -3.84 1.02
CA GLY A 123 20.76 -2.81 1.79
C GLY A 123 20.10 -1.43 1.75
N CYS A 124 18.81 -1.35 1.37
CA CYS A 124 18.04 -0.11 1.44
C CYS A 124 17.68 0.22 2.89
N THR A 125 17.69 1.51 3.25
CA THR A 125 16.92 1.99 4.42
C THR A 125 15.45 1.97 4.04
N VAL A 126 14.63 1.29 4.83
CA VAL A 126 13.21 1.05 4.52
C VAL A 126 12.32 1.76 5.53
N ILE A 127 11.48 2.66 5.05
CA ILE A 127 10.44 3.34 5.84
C ILE A 127 9.08 2.92 5.28
N ALA A 128 8.16 2.52 6.13
CA ALA A 128 6.79 2.23 5.73
C ALA A 128 5.81 3.25 6.32
N ALA A 129 5.13 4.00 5.46
CA ALA A 129 3.99 4.85 5.83
C ALA A 129 2.69 4.14 5.46
N VAL A 130 2.00 3.61 6.47
CA VAL A 130 0.86 2.71 6.28
C VAL A 130 -0.38 3.21 7.00
N THR A 131 -1.54 3.00 6.39
CA THR A 131 -2.84 3.27 7.03
C THR A 131 -3.50 1.98 7.52
N THR A 132 -4.10 2.00 8.72
CA THR A 132 -4.95 0.89 9.21
C THR A 132 -6.40 1.07 8.76
N PRO A 133 -7.17 -0.01 8.56
CA PRO A 133 -8.56 0.09 8.10
C PRO A 133 -9.47 0.70 9.17
N PHE A 134 -10.66 1.14 8.78
CA PHE A 134 -11.65 1.47 9.80
C PHE A 134 -12.21 0.23 10.50
N ILE A 135 -12.55 0.35 11.80
CA ILE A 135 -13.21 -0.73 12.55
C ILE A 135 -14.47 -1.23 11.82
N TYR A 136 -15.25 -0.31 11.24
CA TYR A 136 -16.49 -0.65 10.51
C TYR A 136 -16.24 -1.38 9.18
N GLU A 137 -15.00 -1.41 8.65
CA GLU A 137 -14.69 -2.19 7.45
C GLU A 137 -14.57 -3.71 7.76
N GLY A 138 -14.58 -4.09 9.04
CA GLY A 138 -14.72 -5.47 9.49
C GLY A 138 -13.48 -6.06 10.15
N GLU A 139 -13.71 -7.09 10.96
CA GLU A 139 -12.68 -7.75 11.78
C GLU A 139 -11.59 -8.40 10.92
N THR A 140 -11.96 -9.00 9.77
CA THR A 140 -11.01 -9.63 8.84
C THR A 140 -9.94 -8.64 8.36
N ARG A 141 -10.34 -7.43 7.97
CA ARG A 141 -9.41 -6.38 7.53
C ARG A 141 -8.49 -5.94 8.66
N THR A 142 -9.06 -5.80 9.86
CA THR A 142 -8.30 -5.44 11.06
C THR A 142 -7.23 -6.48 11.37
N LYS A 143 -7.58 -7.77 11.35
CA LYS A 143 -6.63 -8.88 11.56
C LYS A 143 -5.52 -8.91 10.51
N LEU A 144 -5.86 -8.74 9.23
CA LEU A 144 -4.87 -8.66 8.16
C LEU A 144 -3.90 -7.49 8.35
N ALA A 145 -4.41 -6.30 8.72
CA ALA A 145 -3.58 -5.14 8.98
C ALA A 145 -2.63 -5.37 10.16
N GLN A 146 -3.11 -5.98 11.24
CA GLN A 146 -2.29 -6.31 12.40
C GLN A 146 -1.18 -7.31 12.06
N GLN A 147 -1.48 -8.33 11.25
CA GLN A 147 -0.48 -9.30 10.76
C GLN A 147 0.58 -8.61 9.92
N ALA A 148 0.17 -7.80 8.94
CA ALA A 148 1.10 -7.06 8.09
C ALA A 148 1.98 -6.07 8.89
N LEU A 149 1.39 -5.36 9.86
CA LEU A 149 2.15 -4.49 10.77
C LEU A 149 3.18 -5.27 11.59
N GLN A 150 2.81 -6.47 12.05
CA GLN A 150 3.72 -7.30 12.82
C GLN A 150 4.91 -7.77 11.97
N GLU A 151 4.68 -8.15 10.71
CA GLU A 151 5.76 -8.51 9.77
C GLU A 151 6.64 -7.30 9.40
N LEU A 152 6.03 -6.12 9.21
CA LEU A 152 6.79 -4.91 8.85
C LEU A 152 7.82 -4.52 9.90
N LYS A 153 7.55 -4.76 11.19
CA LYS A 153 8.50 -4.46 12.28
C LYS A 153 9.88 -5.10 12.06
N ASP A 154 9.93 -6.27 11.43
CA ASP A 154 11.19 -6.99 11.20
C ASP A 154 11.92 -6.47 9.94
N TYR A 155 11.20 -5.84 9.02
CA TYR A 155 11.69 -5.50 7.68
C TYR A 155 11.78 -4.00 7.38
N THR A 156 11.29 -3.15 8.29
CA THR A 156 11.41 -1.70 8.21
C THR A 156 12.41 -1.19 9.24
N ASP A 157 13.06 -0.07 8.95
CA ASP A 157 13.80 0.71 9.95
C ASP A 157 12.85 1.62 10.73
N GLU A 158 11.79 2.08 10.06
CA GLU A 158 10.72 2.84 10.67
C GLU A 158 9.37 2.51 10.04
N CYS A 159 8.33 2.41 10.87
CA CYS A 159 6.96 2.18 10.43
C CYS A 159 6.06 3.29 10.97
N ILE A 160 5.73 4.24 10.10
CA ILE A 160 4.79 5.32 10.35
C ILE A 160 3.39 4.75 10.14
N VAL A 161 2.65 4.59 11.24
CA VAL A 161 1.26 4.15 11.20
C VAL A 161 0.33 5.35 11.31
N VAL A 162 -0.63 5.42 10.40
CA VAL A 162 -1.70 6.42 10.39
C VAL A 162 -3.02 5.68 10.60
N ASP A 163 -3.65 5.90 11.75
CA ASP A 163 -4.90 5.19 12.04
C ASP A 163 -6.08 5.89 11.35
N ASN A 164 -6.79 5.19 10.48
CA ASN A 164 -8.00 5.76 9.88
C ASN A 164 -9.07 6.10 10.92
N GLN A 165 -9.03 5.54 12.15
CA GLN A 165 -9.89 6.03 13.23
C GLN A 165 -9.68 7.51 13.54
N GLU A 166 -8.47 8.06 13.32
CA GLU A 166 -8.19 9.48 13.54
C GLU A 166 -9.04 10.38 12.64
N MET A 167 -9.43 9.89 11.47
CA MET A 167 -10.34 10.59 10.56
C MET A 167 -11.72 10.86 11.20
N LEU A 168 -12.16 10.01 12.14
CA LEU A 168 -13.43 10.20 12.86
C LEU A 168 -13.39 11.34 13.88
N MET A 169 -12.19 11.81 14.24
CA MET A 169 -12.01 12.96 15.13
C MET A 169 -12.09 14.31 14.41
N LEU A 170 -12.11 14.29 13.07
CA LEU A 170 -12.23 15.50 12.26
C LEU A 170 -13.64 16.13 12.37
N PRO A 171 -13.79 17.44 12.11
CA PRO A 171 -15.07 18.13 12.20
C PRO A 171 -16.16 17.47 11.33
N LYS A 172 -17.36 17.25 11.88
CA LYS A 172 -18.45 16.52 11.21
C LYS A 172 -18.98 17.18 9.93
N ASN A 173 -18.63 18.44 9.66
CA ASN A 173 -19.06 19.20 8.50
C ASN A 173 -18.13 19.09 7.28
N ILE A 174 -17.04 18.31 7.37
CA ILE A 174 -16.17 18.07 6.22
C ILE A 174 -16.72 16.94 5.34
N SER A 175 -16.47 17.00 4.04
CA SER A 175 -16.82 15.90 3.14
C SER A 175 -15.90 14.70 3.40
N MET A 176 -16.35 13.48 3.04
CA MET A 176 -15.47 12.30 3.11
C MET A 176 -14.22 12.44 2.23
N GLN A 177 -14.31 13.16 1.11
CA GLN A 177 -13.17 13.39 0.22
C GLN A 177 -12.12 14.28 0.90
N ASP A 178 -12.55 15.38 1.51
CA ASP A 178 -11.66 16.29 2.25
C ASP A 178 -11.03 15.60 3.45
N ALA A 179 -11.80 14.76 4.14
CA ALA A 179 -11.30 13.97 5.25
C ALA A 179 -10.18 13.00 4.82
N PHE A 180 -10.33 12.31 3.69
CA PHE A 180 -9.25 11.47 3.15
C PHE A 180 -8.04 12.29 2.68
N ALA A 181 -8.27 13.45 2.07
CA ALA A 181 -7.18 14.35 1.68
C ALA A 181 -6.39 14.85 2.90
N GLU A 182 -7.06 15.05 4.04
CA GLU A 182 -6.41 15.41 5.30
C GLU A 182 -5.60 14.24 5.89
N MET A 183 -6.09 13.00 5.80
CA MET A 183 -5.30 11.83 6.18
C MET A 183 -4.06 11.65 5.29
N ASP A 184 -4.17 11.94 3.99
CA ASP A 184 -3.03 11.96 3.08
C ASP A 184 -2.06 13.11 3.44
N ASN A 185 -2.56 14.28 3.86
CA ASN A 185 -1.73 15.38 4.37
C ASN A 185 -0.90 14.96 5.58
N ILE A 186 -1.53 14.29 6.56
CA ILE A 186 -0.84 13.78 7.74
C ILE A 186 0.30 12.86 7.32
N THR A 187 0.04 11.96 6.37
CA THR A 187 1.07 11.04 5.83
C THR A 187 2.23 11.81 5.19
N VAL A 188 1.92 12.80 4.34
CA VAL A 188 2.93 13.65 3.69
C VAL A 188 3.75 14.43 4.71
N VAL A 189 3.11 15.04 5.70
CA VAL A 189 3.79 15.84 6.74
C VAL A 189 4.77 14.96 7.51
N LYS A 190 4.34 13.77 7.94
CA LYS A 190 5.22 12.80 8.62
C LYS A 190 6.40 12.41 7.72
N LEU A 191 6.15 12.16 6.43
CA LEU A 191 7.21 11.78 5.48
C LEU A 191 8.24 12.89 5.19
N LYS A 192 7.89 14.18 5.35
CA LYS A 192 8.83 15.30 5.12
C LYS A 192 10.04 15.26 6.05
N GLU A 193 9.92 14.64 7.22
CA GLU A 193 11.04 14.49 8.15
C GLU A 193 12.07 13.46 7.67
N HIS A 194 11.75 12.68 6.63
CA HIS A 194 12.54 11.54 6.18
C HIS A 194 12.99 11.59 4.71
N ILE A 195 12.59 12.59 3.93
CA ILE A 195 12.94 12.72 2.49
C ILE A 195 14.00 13.78 2.26
#